data_AF-A0A6B3E678-F1
#
_entry.id   AF-A0A6B3E678-F1
#
_cell.length_a   1.000
_cell.length_b   1.000
_cell.length_c   1.000
_cell.angle_alpha   90.00
_cell.angle_beta   90.00
_cell.angle_gamma   90.00
#
_symmetry.space_group_name_H-M   'P 1'
#
loop_
_entity.id
_entity.type
_entity.pdbx_description
1 polymer ?
#
loop_
_entity_poly.entity_id
_entity_poly.type
_entity_poly.pdbx_seq_one_letter_code
_entity_poly.pdbx_strand_id
1 'polypeptide(L)'
;MAVLPVSAPDPHGYRAQLAALGTKLEYLHPALEAGETARRSATRNHPANTAGTRAYQEHVRIIREMHIQHEGWRRLLHDHLELVCNPDRTVAIGVMVGDAATGEQGSPPRNLHRRGSATRRVAEVNAAQMELFPVRRREEIVLSAEEVDRLQVWFLVSYRVVAGDKVHIHNELSLPGEFKDGYVTRWKRRIPLPVLEMDGIEPPYEDGGGEIDIPVPFR
;
A
#
# COMPACT_ATOMS: atom_id res chain seq x y z
N MET A 1 27.54 -10.49 11.86
CA MET A 1 27.25 -10.90 10.47
C MET A 1 27.51 -9.70 9.59
N ALA A 2 28.40 -9.83 8.60
CA ALA A 2 28.86 -8.72 7.77
C ALA A 2 27.75 -8.25 6.83
N VAL A 3 27.49 -6.94 6.84
CA VAL A 3 26.60 -6.26 5.89
C VAL A 3 27.27 -6.31 4.52
N LEU A 4 26.67 -7.04 3.58
CA LEU A 4 27.13 -7.08 2.19
C LEU A 4 26.89 -5.70 1.55
N PRO A 5 27.83 -5.21 0.72
CA PRO A 5 27.72 -3.89 0.12
C PRO A 5 26.54 -3.85 -0.85
N VAL A 6 25.83 -2.72 -0.81
CA VAL A 6 24.77 -2.33 -1.75
C VAL A 6 25.30 -2.44 -3.17
N SER A 7 24.65 -3.31 -3.96
CA SER A 7 24.88 -3.52 -5.38
C SER A 7 24.84 -2.20 -6.17
N ALA A 8 25.68 -2.09 -7.19
CA ALA A 8 25.97 -0.88 -7.96
C ALA A 8 24.73 -0.15 -8.53
N PRO A 9 24.76 1.19 -8.67
CA PRO A 9 23.64 1.98 -9.17
C PRO A 9 23.40 1.78 -10.68
N ASP A 10 22.12 1.57 -11.01
CA ASP A 10 21.53 1.62 -12.36
C ASP A 10 21.88 2.98 -13.05
N PRO A 11 22.29 3.00 -14.34
CA PRO A 11 22.68 4.22 -15.07
C PRO A 11 21.63 5.34 -15.04
N HIS A 12 20.36 4.99 -14.84
CA HIS A 12 19.30 5.92 -14.51
C HIS A 12 18.76 5.54 -13.12
N GLY A 13 19.37 6.12 -12.07
CA GLY A 13 18.95 5.89 -10.69
C GLY A 13 17.42 6.01 -10.51
N TYR A 14 16.87 5.35 -9.48
CA TYR A 14 15.43 5.21 -9.26
C TYR A 14 14.61 6.51 -9.48
N ARG A 15 15.18 7.67 -9.13
CA ARG A 15 14.57 8.99 -9.35
C ARG A 15 14.17 9.26 -10.81
N ALA A 16 15.05 8.97 -11.77
CA ALA A 16 14.76 9.17 -13.19
C ALA A 16 13.66 8.22 -13.67
N GLN A 17 13.65 6.99 -13.15
CA GLN A 17 12.63 5.99 -13.49
C GLN A 17 11.26 6.35 -12.93
N LEU A 18 11.20 6.87 -11.70
CA LEU A 18 9.96 7.41 -11.12
C LEU A 18 9.47 8.63 -11.90
N ALA A 19 10.37 9.56 -12.25
CA ALA A 19 10.01 10.76 -13.01
C ALA A 19 9.40 10.42 -14.38
N ALA A 20 9.91 9.39 -15.06
CA ALA A 20 9.34 8.90 -16.32
C ALA A 20 7.90 8.35 -16.17
N LEU A 21 7.47 8.00 -14.95
CA LEU A 21 6.12 7.56 -14.63
C LEU A 21 5.24 8.71 -14.11
N GLY A 22 5.75 9.94 -14.03
CA GLY A 22 5.04 11.08 -13.44
C GLY A 22 4.89 10.99 -11.92
N THR A 23 5.84 10.35 -11.24
CA THR A 23 5.88 10.23 -9.77
C THR A 23 7.29 10.46 -9.23
N LYS A 24 7.43 10.51 -7.91
CA LYS A 24 8.71 10.64 -7.22
C LYS A 24 8.63 10.13 -5.79
N LEU A 25 9.80 9.94 -5.17
CA LEU A 25 9.91 9.36 -3.83
C LEU A 25 9.10 10.16 -2.80
N GLU A 26 9.08 11.47 -2.97
CA GLU A 26 8.39 12.45 -2.14
C GLU A 26 6.86 12.33 -2.22
N TYR A 27 6.31 11.54 -3.15
CA TYR A 27 4.89 11.18 -3.21
C TYR A 27 4.61 9.79 -2.62
N LEU A 28 5.60 8.91 -2.66
CA LEU A 28 5.46 7.50 -2.27
C LEU A 28 5.75 7.28 -0.78
N HIS A 29 6.82 7.87 -0.25
CA HIS A 29 7.20 7.70 1.15
C HIS A 29 6.17 8.26 2.13
N PRO A 30 5.58 9.47 1.93
CA PRO A 30 4.53 9.95 2.82
C PRO A 30 3.34 8.99 2.93
N ALA A 31 3.04 8.23 1.86
CA ALA A 31 1.98 7.23 1.92
C ALA A 31 2.33 6.10 2.88
N LEU A 32 3.57 5.59 2.83
CA LEU A 32 4.07 4.55 3.73
C LEU A 32 4.15 5.04 5.18
N GLU A 33 4.60 6.28 5.40
CA GLU A 33 4.67 6.92 6.72
C GLU A 33 3.28 7.06 7.37
N ALA A 34 2.30 7.54 6.61
CA ALA A 34 0.92 7.68 7.07
C ALA A 34 0.31 6.31 7.39
N GLY A 35 0.58 5.30 6.58
CA GLY A 35 0.11 3.95 6.82
C GLY A 35 0.70 3.31 8.07
N GLU A 36 2.00 3.49 8.30
CA GLU A 36 2.64 3.01 9.54
C GLU A 36 2.10 3.76 10.76
N THR A 37 1.89 5.07 10.66
CA THR A 37 1.27 5.87 11.73
C THR A 37 -0.13 5.36 12.07
N ALA A 38 -0.98 5.15 11.06
CA ALA A 38 -2.34 4.66 11.28
C ALA A 38 -2.37 3.21 11.76
N ARG A 39 -1.43 2.36 11.32
CA ARG A 39 -1.27 1.00 11.84
C ARG A 39 -1.09 0.99 13.35
N ARG A 40 -0.26 1.91 13.88
CA ARG A 40 0.10 2.00 15.30
C ARG A 40 -1.07 2.39 16.21
N SER A 41 -2.14 2.95 15.65
CA SER A 41 -3.38 3.23 16.40
C SER A 41 -4.20 1.97 16.73
N ALA A 42 -3.87 0.82 16.14
CA ALA A 42 -4.57 -0.44 16.41
C ALA A 42 -4.07 -1.05 17.72
N THR A 43 -5.00 -1.50 18.56
CA THR A 43 -4.72 -2.19 19.83
C THR A 43 -5.07 -3.67 19.74
N ARG A 44 -4.63 -4.47 20.72
CA ARG A 44 -4.95 -5.91 20.80
C ARG A 44 -6.46 -6.19 20.91
N ASN A 45 -7.26 -5.21 21.32
CA ASN A 45 -8.71 -5.34 21.44
C ASN A 45 -9.46 -5.07 20.12
N HIS A 46 -8.77 -4.58 19.09
CA HIS A 46 -9.35 -4.44 17.77
C HIS A 46 -9.34 -5.79 17.02
N PRO A 47 -10.19 -5.97 16.00
CA PRO A 47 -10.10 -7.12 15.10
C PRO A 47 -8.70 -7.28 14.51
N ALA A 48 -8.27 -8.53 14.28
CA ALA A 48 -6.88 -8.85 13.90
C ALA A 48 -6.38 -8.13 12.63
N ASN A 49 -7.28 -7.83 11.68
CA ASN A 49 -6.93 -7.14 10.43
C ASN A 49 -6.88 -5.61 10.55
N THR A 50 -7.31 -5.01 11.67
CA THR A 50 -7.48 -3.55 11.82
C THR A 50 -6.22 -2.77 11.49
N ALA A 51 -5.08 -3.21 12.00
CA ALA A 51 -3.79 -2.55 11.79
C ALA A 51 -3.41 -2.50 10.30
N GLY A 52 -3.64 -3.62 9.57
CA GLY A 52 -3.41 -3.70 8.13
C GLY A 52 -4.40 -2.88 7.32
N THR A 53 -5.69 -2.91 7.70
CA THR A 53 -6.75 -2.15 7.05
C THR A 53 -6.51 -0.64 7.15
N ARG A 54 -6.18 -0.14 8.34
CA ARG A 54 -5.85 1.28 8.56
C ARG A 54 -4.64 1.72 7.73
N ALA A 55 -3.58 0.91 7.72
CA ALA A 55 -2.40 1.20 6.89
C ALA A 55 -2.77 1.29 5.39
N TYR A 56 -3.53 0.32 4.89
CA TYR A 56 -3.99 0.31 3.50
C TYR A 56 -4.82 1.55 3.14
N GLN A 57 -5.75 1.95 4.00
CA GLN A 57 -6.59 3.13 3.79
C GLN A 57 -5.75 4.40 3.66
N GLU A 58 -4.77 4.59 4.54
CA GLU A 58 -3.86 5.74 4.48
C GLU A 58 -2.91 5.69 3.29
N HIS A 59 -2.38 4.51 2.92
CA HIS A 59 -1.58 4.34 1.72
C HIS A 59 -2.35 4.82 0.46
N VAL A 60 -3.60 4.37 0.30
CA VAL A 60 -4.47 4.76 -0.81
C VAL A 60 -4.79 6.25 -0.77
N ARG A 61 -5.11 6.79 0.42
CA ARG A 61 -5.46 8.19 0.58
C ARG A 61 -4.31 9.10 0.20
N ILE A 62 -3.14 8.92 0.82
CA ILE A 62 -1.99 9.80 0.60
C ILE A 62 -1.47 9.66 -0.83
N ILE A 63 -1.35 8.45 -1.39
CA ILE A 63 -0.86 8.31 -2.77
C ILE A 63 -1.79 9.03 -3.75
N ARG A 64 -3.11 9.00 -3.52
CA ARG A 64 -4.08 9.78 -4.30
C ARG A 64 -3.88 11.27 -4.11
N GLU A 65 -3.87 11.75 -2.87
CA GLU A 65 -3.74 13.19 -2.57
C GLU A 65 -2.46 13.78 -3.18
N MET A 66 -1.31 13.13 -3.00
CA MET A 66 -0.04 13.61 -3.53
C MET A 66 -0.07 13.76 -5.06
N HIS A 67 -0.57 12.76 -5.78
CA HIS A 67 -0.60 12.80 -7.25
C HIS A 67 -1.72 13.70 -7.79
N ILE A 68 -2.88 13.75 -7.14
CA ILE A 68 -3.98 14.66 -7.52
C ILE A 68 -3.53 16.11 -7.37
N GLN A 69 -2.93 16.45 -6.23
CA GLN A 69 -2.55 17.82 -5.91
C GLN A 69 -1.39 18.33 -6.78
N HIS A 70 -0.39 17.49 -7.05
CA HIS A 70 0.85 17.94 -7.68
C HIS A 70 0.95 17.62 -9.17
N GLU A 71 0.27 16.58 -9.64
CA GLU A 71 0.44 16.06 -11.01
C GLU A 71 -0.88 16.09 -11.81
N GLY A 72 -1.98 16.53 -11.20
CA GLY A 72 -3.31 16.58 -11.85
C GLY A 72 -3.91 15.19 -12.12
N TRP A 73 -3.41 14.15 -11.44
CA TRP A 73 -3.95 12.79 -11.57
C TRP A 73 -5.38 12.72 -11.02
N ARG A 74 -6.08 11.62 -11.29
CA ARG A 74 -7.47 11.42 -10.85
C ARG A 74 -7.70 10.07 -10.20
N ARG A 75 -8.71 9.99 -9.33
CA ARG A 75 -9.12 8.74 -8.68
C ARG A 75 -9.68 7.78 -9.74
N LEU A 76 -9.28 6.52 -9.67
CA LEU A 76 -9.78 5.45 -10.50
C LEU A 76 -10.14 4.27 -9.59
N LEU A 77 -11.36 3.75 -9.74
CA LEU A 77 -11.76 2.45 -9.21
C LEU A 77 -11.90 1.50 -10.41
N HIS A 78 -10.99 0.55 -10.51
CA HIS A 78 -10.96 -0.39 -11.63
C HIS A 78 -10.73 -1.81 -11.11
N ASP A 79 -11.62 -2.75 -11.41
CA ASP A 79 -11.57 -4.13 -10.91
C ASP A 79 -11.39 -4.24 -9.38
N HIS A 80 -12.13 -3.41 -8.65
CA HIS A 80 -12.04 -3.27 -7.18
C HIS A 80 -10.67 -2.80 -6.66
N LEU A 81 -9.82 -2.27 -7.54
CA LEU A 81 -8.56 -1.63 -7.17
C LEU A 81 -8.77 -0.14 -6.96
N GLU A 82 -8.40 0.34 -5.79
CA GLU A 82 -8.35 1.76 -5.46
C GLU A 82 -7.06 2.37 -6.02
N LEU A 83 -7.15 3.00 -7.19
CA LEU A 83 -6.01 3.54 -7.93
C LEU A 83 -6.02 5.08 -8.01
N VAL A 84 -4.86 5.63 -8.35
CA VAL A 84 -4.69 7.00 -8.86
C VAL A 84 -4.10 6.92 -10.27
N CYS A 85 -4.68 7.63 -11.23
CA CYS A 85 -4.39 7.49 -12.66
C CYS A 85 -3.94 8.83 -13.27
N ASN A 86 -2.92 8.79 -14.11
CA ASN A 86 -2.38 9.97 -14.76
C ASN A 86 -3.37 10.60 -15.76
N PRO A 87 -3.20 11.89 -16.14
CA PRO A 87 -4.10 12.57 -17.06
C PRO A 87 -4.29 11.86 -18.40
N ASP A 88 -3.22 11.23 -18.91
CA ASP A 88 -3.20 10.50 -20.19
C ASP A 88 -3.84 9.11 -20.11
N ARG A 89 -4.20 8.64 -18.90
CA ARG A 89 -4.85 7.34 -18.65
C ARG A 89 -4.02 6.14 -19.11
N THR A 90 -2.70 6.26 -19.08
CA THR A 90 -1.75 5.23 -19.47
C THR A 90 -1.04 4.59 -18.28
N VAL A 91 -1.00 5.27 -17.14
CA VAL A 91 -0.37 4.80 -15.90
C VAL A 91 -1.33 5.02 -14.74
N ALA A 92 -1.56 3.95 -13.97
CA ALA A 92 -2.22 4.03 -12.69
C ALA A 92 -1.35 3.41 -11.59
N ILE A 93 -1.41 3.99 -10.39
CA ILE A 93 -0.68 3.48 -9.23
C ILE A 93 -1.69 3.03 -8.17
N GLY A 94 -1.50 1.81 -7.69
CA GLY A 94 -2.15 1.26 -6.49
C GLY A 94 -1.13 0.87 -5.43
N VAL A 95 -1.59 0.32 -4.32
CA VAL A 95 -0.72 -0.16 -3.23
C VAL A 95 -0.86 -1.67 -3.04
N MET A 96 0.22 -2.29 -2.56
CA MET A 96 0.30 -3.73 -2.35
C MET A 96 1.22 -4.03 -1.16
N VAL A 97 0.88 -5.05 -0.38
CA VAL A 97 1.80 -5.62 0.61
C VAL A 97 2.55 -6.77 -0.05
N GLY A 98 3.88 -6.70 -0.01
CA GLY A 98 4.78 -7.73 -0.52
C GLY A 98 5.27 -8.67 0.57
N ASP A 99 6.38 -9.35 0.29
CA ASP A 99 7.09 -10.23 1.21
C ASP A 99 8.54 -9.76 1.42
N ALA A 100 9.37 -10.59 2.06
CA ALA A 100 10.76 -10.27 2.36
C ALA A 100 11.62 -9.94 1.13
N ALA A 101 11.24 -10.36 -0.08
CA ALA A 101 11.98 -10.04 -1.30
C ALA A 101 11.64 -8.65 -1.87
N THR A 102 10.74 -7.90 -1.23
CA THR A 102 10.38 -6.53 -1.63
C THR A 102 11.59 -5.61 -1.49
N GLY A 103 11.91 -4.85 -2.53
CA GLY A 103 13.08 -3.96 -2.55
C GLY A 103 14.42 -4.67 -2.74
N GLU A 104 14.46 -6.00 -2.76
CA GLU A 104 15.68 -6.77 -3.03
C GLU A 104 15.90 -6.95 -4.53
N GLN A 105 17.12 -6.70 -5.02
CA GLN A 105 17.44 -6.93 -6.44
C GLN A 105 17.53 -8.42 -6.80
N GLY A 106 17.91 -9.28 -5.85
CA GLY A 106 18.22 -10.70 -6.10
C GLY A 106 17.00 -11.63 -6.18
N SER A 107 15.86 -11.24 -5.62
CA SER A 107 14.63 -12.04 -5.57
C SER A 107 13.40 -11.18 -5.89
N PRO A 108 12.42 -11.67 -6.67
CA PRO A 108 11.17 -10.93 -6.92
C PRO A 108 10.18 -11.12 -5.75
N PRO A 109 9.48 -10.06 -5.30
CA PRO A 109 8.49 -10.19 -4.25
C PRO A 109 7.23 -10.88 -4.73
N ARG A 110 6.48 -11.44 -3.78
CA ARG A 110 5.11 -11.89 -3.98
C ARG A 110 4.15 -11.02 -3.18
N ASN A 111 2.94 -10.83 -3.72
CA ASN A 111 1.87 -10.22 -2.94
C ASN A 111 1.48 -11.12 -1.77
N LEU A 112 1.43 -10.55 -0.57
CA LEU A 112 1.17 -11.28 0.67
C LEU A 112 -0.23 -11.92 0.70
N HIS A 113 -1.20 -11.26 0.09
CA HIS A 113 -2.58 -11.73 0.01
C HIS A 113 -2.98 -12.01 -1.43
N ARG A 114 -3.69 -13.13 -1.64
CA ARG A 114 -4.25 -13.52 -2.93
C ARG A 114 -5.14 -12.41 -3.49
N ARG A 115 -4.82 -11.90 -4.68
CA ARG A 115 -5.73 -11.06 -5.47
C ARG A 115 -6.75 -11.97 -6.18
N GLY A 116 -8.01 -11.56 -6.18
CA GLY A 116 -9.14 -12.48 -6.37
C GLY A 116 -9.23 -13.19 -7.73
N SER A 117 -9.34 -14.52 -7.69
CA SER A 117 -10.51 -15.22 -8.28
C SER A 117 -11.41 -15.93 -7.24
N ALA A 118 -11.11 -15.79 -5.93
CA ALA A 118 -11.89 -16.40 -4.83
C ALA A 118 -12.86 -15.40 -4.20
N THR A 119 -12.65 -14.10 -4.39
CA THR A 119 -13.62 -13.05 -4.01
C THR A 119 -14.85 -13.06 -4.91
N ARG A 120 -14.77 -13.61 -6.14
CA ARG A 120 -15.93 -13.65 -7.06
C ARG A 120 -17.07 -14.52 -6.52
N ARG A 121 -16.76 -15.70 -5.95
CA ARG A 121 -17.78 -16.63 -5.43
C ARG A 121 -18.44 -16.20 -4.12
N VAL A 122 -17.74 -15.44 -3.27
CA VAL A 122 -18.31 -14.94 -2.00
C VAL A 122 -18.93 -13.54 -2.18
N ALA A 123 -18.41 -12.73 -3.11
CA ALA A 123 -19.04 -11.47 -3.51
C ALA A 123 -20.34 -11.71 -4.31
N GLU A 124 -20.45 -12.75 -5.15
CA GLU A 124 -21.72 -13.09 -5.82
C GLU A 124 -22.81 -13.54 -4.82
N VAL A 125 -22.43 -14.19 -3.72
CA VAL A 125 -23.38 -14.60 -2.65
C VAL A 125 -23.75 -13.43 -1.73
N ASN A 126 -22.84 -12.48 -1.48
CA ASN A 126 -23.09 -11.31 -0.60
C ASN A 126 -23.58 -10.06 -1.33
N ALA A 127 -23.31 -9.89 -2.63
CA ALA A 127 -23.77 -8.75 -3.43
C ALA A 127 -25.30 -8.73 -3.55
N ALA A 128 -25.95 -9.90 -3.60
CA ALA A 128 -27.41 -10.00 -3.56
C ALA A 128 -28.04 -9.51 -2.23
N GLN A 129 -27.26 -9.38 -1.15
CA GLN A 129 -27.75 -8.97 0.18
C GLN A 129 -27.39 -7.54 0.59
N MET A 130 -26.52 -6.82 -0.14
CA MET A 130 -26.06 -5.47 0.24
C MET A 130 -25.98 -4.45 -0.93
N GLU A 131 -26.68 -4.68 -2.03
CA GLU A 131 -26.74 -3.75 -3.17
C GLU A 131 -27.60 -2.48 -2.93
N LEU A 132 -27.57 -1.90 -1.72
CA LEU A 132 -28.37 -0.70 -1.43
C LEU A 132 -27.77 0.60 -1.99
N PHE A 133 -26.49 0.66 -2.37
CA PHE A 133 -25.92 1.83 -3.05
C PHE A 133 -24.71 1.43 -3.91
N PRO A 134 -24.76 1.51 -5.25
CA PRO A 134 -23.53 1.54 -6.03
C PRO A 134 -22.81 2.85 -5.69
N VAL A 135 -21.85 2.79 -4.76
CA VAL A 135 -21.04 3.94 -4.34
C VAL A 135 -20.04 4.27 -5.46
N ARG A 136 -20.51 4.85 -6.56
CA ARG A 136 -19.66 5.63 -7.44
C ARG A 136 -19.36 6.93 -6.71
N ARG A 137 -18.12 7.16 -6.31
CA ARG A 137 -17.74 8.50 -5.83
C ARG A 137 -17.78 9.45 -7.02
N ARG A 138 -18.40 10.61 -6.83
CA ARG A 138 -18.77 11.58 -7.88
C ARG A 138 -17.59 12.14 -8.72
N GLU A 139 -16.36 11.76 -8.40
CA GLU A 139 -15.11 12.31 -8.94
C GLU A 139 -14.16 11.24 -9.52
N GLU A 140 -14.56 9.97 -9.58
CA GLU A 140 -13.77 8.91 -10.20
C GLU A 140 -13.85 8.97 -11.72
N ILE A 141 -12.72 8.80 -12.41
CA ILE A 141 -12.71 8.66 -13.86
C ILE A 141 -13.16 7.27 -14.27
N VAL A 142 -13.83 7.18 -15.42
CA VAL A 142 -14.20 5.93 -16.07
C VAL A 142 -13.39 5.80 -17.35
N LEU A 143 -12.76 4.65 -17.52
CA LEU A 143 -11.96 4.33 -18.70
C LEU A 143 -12.84 3.66 -19.76
N SER A 144 -12.59 4.01 -21.02
CA SER A 144 -13.06 3.25 -22.19
C SER A 144 -12.30 1.93 -22.32
N ALA A 145 -12.83 1.01 -23.13
CA ALA A 145 -12.19 -0.28 -23.38
C ALA A 145 -10.76 -0.13 -23.92
N GLU A 146 -10.54 0.77 -24.88
CA GLU A 146 -9.19 1.01 -25.41
C GLU A 146 -8.23 1.62 -24.39
N GLU A 147 -8.73 2.45 -23.47
CA GLU A 147 -7.90 3.00 -22.39
C GLU A 147 -7.53 1.92 -21.38
N VAL A 148 -8.45 1.00 -21.07
CA VAL A 148 -8.16 -0.18 -20.23
C VAL A 148 -7.07 -1.04 -20.87
N ASP A 149 -7.15 -1.30 -22.17
CA ASP A 149 -6.16 -2.12 -22.90
C ASP A 149 -4.75 -1.51 -22.89
N ARG A 150 -4.65 -0.18 -22.81
CA ARG A 150 -3.37 0.57 -22.78
C ARG A 150 -2.87 0.86 -21.37
N LEU A 151 -3.71 0.70 -20.35
CA LEU A 151 -3.41 1.08 -18.97
C LEU A 151 -2.33 0.17 -18.35
N GLN A 152 -1.28 0.78 -17.81
CA GLN A 152 -0.32 0.10 -16.96
C GLN A 152 -0.62 0.36 -15.49
N VAL A 153 -1.00 -0.68 -14.76
CA VAL A 153 -1.25 -0.60 -13.32
C VAL A 153 0.01 -0.99 -12.54
N TRP A 154 0.67 0.01 -11.97
CA TRP A 154 1.83 -0.13 -11.11
C TRP A 154 1.40 -0.25 -9.64
N PHE A 155 2.20 -0.94 -8.84
CA PHE A 155 1.97 -1.07 -7.41
C PHE A 155 3.14 -0.54 -6.62
N LEU A 156 2.87 0.35 -5.65
CA LEU A 156 3.76 0.60 -4.54
C LEU A 156 3.70 -0.63 -3.62
N VAL A 157 4.69 -1.50 -3.75
CA VAL A 157 4.82 -2.72 -2.96
C VAL A 157 5.62 -2.38 -1.71
N SER A 158 5.12 -2.78 -0.54
CA SER A 158 5.78 -2.52 0.74
C SER A 158 5.85 -3.78 1.60
N TYR A 159 6.96 -3.93 2.31
CA TYR A 159 7.19 -4.96 3.31
C TYR A 159 7.78 -4.35 4.58
N ARG A 160 7.08 -4.56 5.68
CA ARG A 160 7.37 -3.96 6.98
C ARG A 160 8.18 -4.92 7.84
N VAL A 161 9.30 -4.45 8.38
CA VAL A 161 10.17 -5.17 9.30
C VAL A 161 10.34 -4.35 10.58
N VAL A 162 10.13 -4.98 11.73
CA VAL A 162 10.51 -4.37 13.03
C VAL A 162 11.88 -4.91 13.40
N ALA A 163 12.82 -4.02 13.67
CA ALA A 163 14.17 -4.37 14.11
C ALA A 163 14.54 -3.49 15.31
N GLY A 164 14.58 -4.08 16.50
CA GLY A 164 14.78 -3.33 17.74
C GLY A 164 13.65 -2.32 17.98
N ASP A 165 14.04 -1.08 18.21
CA ASP A 165 13.17 0.08 18.41
C ASP A 165 12.84 0.80 17.10
N LYS A 166 13.09 0.20 15.93
CA LYS A 166 12.84 0.82 14.62
C LYS A 166 11.94 -0.01 13.73
N VAL A 167 11.30 0.68 12.80
CA VAL A 167 10.52 0.08 11.71
C VAL A 167 11.20 0.41 10.38
N HIS A 168 11.54 -0.62 9.63
CA HIS A 168 12.06 -0.52 8.27
C HIS A 168 10.96 -0.95 7.29
N ILE A 169 10.70 -0.11 6.29
CA ILE A 169 9.74 -0.39 5.22
C ILE A 169 10.52 -0.53 3.92
N HIS A 170 10.78 -1.79 3.57
CA HIS A 170 11.32 -2.14 2.27
C HIS A 170 10.24 -1.91 1.22
N ASN A 171 10.57 -1.23 0.14
CA ASN A 171 9.57 -0.82 -0.84
C ASN A 171 10.11 -0.75 -2.26
N GLU A 172 9.19 -0.90 -3.21
CA GLU A 172 9.45 -0.78 -4.64
C GLU A 172 8.20 -0.31 -5.39
N LEU A 173 8.40 0.33 -6.54
CA LEU A 173 7.32 0.58 -7.49
C LEU A 173 7.45 -0.43 -8.64
N SER A 174 6.48 -1.32 -8.76
CA SER A 174 6.60 -2.49 -9.65
C SER A 174 5.38 -2.70 -10.53
N LEU A 175 5.65 -3.04 -11.79
CA LEU A 175 4.65 -3.36 -12.82
C LEU A 175 4.52 -4.88 -12.91
N PRO A 176 3.38 -5.47 -12.52
CA PRO A 176 3.16 -6.91 -12.67
C PRO A 176 3.14 -7.30 -14.14
N GLY A 177 3.61 -8.51 -14.44
CA GLY A 177 3.61 -9.09 -15.79
C GLY A 177 2.69 -10.30 -15.88
N GLU A 178 2.92 -11.30 -15.04
CA GLU A 178 2.13 -12.54 -15.04
C GLU A 178 1.48 -12.77 -13.68
N PHE A 179 0.24 -13.29 -13.73
CA PHE A 179 -0.51 -13.70 -12.55
C PHE A 179 -0.83 -15.19 -12.62
N LYS A 180 -0.64 -15.90 -11.51
CA LYS A 180 -1.11 -17.27 -11.34
C LYS A 180 -1.79 -17.41 -9.98
N ASP A 181 -2.98 -17.98 -9.96
CA ASP A 181 -3.76 -18.24 -8.74
C ASP A 181 -3.96 -17.02 -7.83
N GLY A 182 -3.99 -15.81 -8.41
CA GLY A 182 -4.14 -14.56 -7.66
C GLY A 182 -2.84 -13.99 -7.10
N TYR A 183 -1.70 -14.56 -7.47
CA TYR A 183 -0.37 -14.07 -7.12
C TYR A 183 0.36 -13.56 -8.35
N VAL A 184 1.12 -12.48 -8.19
CA VAL A 184 2.09 -12.04 -9.19
C VAL A 184 3.20 -13.06 -9.21
N THR A 185 3.35 -13.77 -10.33
CA THR A 185 4.43 -14.76 -10.52
C THR A 185 5.62 -14.17 -11.24
N ARG A 186 5.41 -13.08 -11.99
CA ARG A 186 6.46 -12.37 -12.71
C ARG A 186 6.18 -10.88 -12.75
N TRP A 187 7.22 -10.09 -12.50
CA TRP A 187 7.20 -8.64 -12.66
C TRP A 187 7.77 -8.26 -14.03
N LYS A 188 7.06 -7.40 -14.77
CA LYS A 188 7.52 -6.87 -16.05
C LYS A 188 8.62 -5.82 -15.85
N ARG A 189 8.49 -5.03 -14.78
CA ARG A 189 9.49 -4.04 -14.36
C ARG A 189 9.42 -3.84 -12.84
N ARG A 190 10.57 -3.60 -12.23
CA ARG A 190 10.70 -3.30 -10.79
C ARG A 190 11.58 -2.08 -10.63
N ILE A 191 11.21 -1.19 -9.71
CA ILE A 191 12.01 -0.03 -9.32
C ILE A 191 12.20 -0.13 -7.79
N PRO A 192 13.26 -0.81 -7.32
CA PRO A 192 13.59 -0.82 -5.89
C PRO A 192 13.86 0.60 -5.40
N LEU A 193 13.31 0.93 -4.23
CA LEU A 193 13.40 2.26 -3.64
C LEU A 193 14.22 2.22 -2.34
N PRO A 194 14.79 3.36 -1.91
CA PRO A 194 15.42 3.45 -0.60
C PRO A 194 14.50 2.97 0.51
N VAL A 195 15.04 2.20 1.45
CA VAL A 195 14.30 1.75 2.64
C VAL A 195 13.87 2.98 3.44
N LEU A 196 12.59 3.05 3.78
CA LEU A 196 12.06 4.05 4.69
C LEU A 196 12.25 3.55 6.12
N GLU A 197 12.91 4.34 6.96
CA GLU A 197 13.11 4.06 8.38
C GLU A 197 12.23 5.00 9.20
N MET A 198 11.57 4.45 10.22
CA MET A 198 10.77 5.22 11.18
C MET A 198 11.08 4.73 12.59
N ASP A 199 11.13 5.66 13.55
CA ASP A 199 11.26 5.32 14.96
C ASP A 199 10.08 4.44 15.40
N GLY A 200 10.34 3.46 16.26
CA GLY A 200 9.34 2.61 16.88
C GLY A 200 8.58 3.43 17.93
N ILE A 201 7.25 3.43 17.84
CA ILE A 201 6.43 3.91 18.96
C ILE A 201 6.40 2.79 19.98
N GLU A 202 6.69 3.12 21.25
CA GLU A 202 6.46 2.22 22.38
C GLU A 202 5.02 1.70 22.31
N PRO A 203 4.78 0.40 22.54
CA PRO A 203 3.41 -0.11 22.61
C PRO A 203 2.62 0.75 23.60
N PRO A 204 1.35 1.10 23.30
CA PRO A 204 0.54 1.84 24.25
C PRO A 204 0.59 1.08 25.57
N TYR A 205 0.94 1.80 26.64
CA TYR A 205 1.01 1.34 28.02
C TYR A 205 0.00 0.20 28.22
N GLU A 206 0.49 -1.02 28.50
CA GLU A 206 -0.40 -2.05 29.03
C GLU A 206 -0.97 -1.42 30.29
N ASP A 207 -2.28 -1.17 30.29
CA ASP A 207 -3.01 -0.57 31.40
C ASP A 207 -2.58 -1.34 32.65
N GLY A 208 -1.73 -0.70 33.46
CA GLY A 208 -1.22 -1.31 34.66
C GLY A 208 -2.43 -1.66 35.49
N GLY A 209 -2.54 -2.91 35.91
CA GLY A 209 -3.52 -3.35 36.90
C GLY A 209 -3.30 -2.74 38.28
N GLY A 210 -3.00 -1.45 38.35
CA GLY A 210 -3.08 -0.65 39.56
C GLY A 210 -4.52 -0.20 39.69
N GLU A 211 -5.26 -0.81 40.61
CA GLU A 211 -6.52 -0.28 41.10
C GLU A 211 -6.31 1.20 41.48
N ILE A 212 -6.91 2.11 40.71
CA ILE A 212 -7.04 3.49 41.15
C ILE A 212 -8.16 3.47 42.18
N ASP A 213 -7.79 3.40 43.46
CA ASP A 213 -8.72 3.56 44.57
C ASP A 213 -9.16 5.03 44.64
N ILE A 214 -10.30 5.33 44.01
CA ILE A 214 -10.93 6.65 44.08
C ILE A 214 -11.89 6.62 45.28
N PRO A 215 -11.56 7.26 46.42
CA PRO A 215 -12.49 7.32 47.54
C PRO A 215 -13.71 8.13 47.14
N VAL A 216 -14.88 7.47 47.11
CA VAL A 216 -16.18 8.11 46.88
C VAL A 216 -16.77 8.49 48.25
N PRO A 217 -16.82 9.78 48.62
CA PRO A 217 -17.52 10.19 49.82
C PRO A 217 -19.04 10.10 49.58
N PHE A 218 -19.71 9.19 50.29
CA PHE A 218 -21.17 9.18 50.36
C PHE A 218 -21.63 10.36 51.23
N ARG A 219 -22.52 11.21 50.67
CA ARG A 219 -23.31 12.20 51.40
C ARG A 219 -24.78 11.80 51.37
#